data_AF-A0A965EIQ5-F1
#
_entry.id   AF-A0A965EIQ5-F1
#
_cell.length_a   1.000
_cell.length_b   1.000
_cell.length_c   1.000
_cell.angle_alpha   90.00
_cell.angle_beta   90.00
_cell.angle_gamma   90.00
#
_symmetry.space_group_name_H-M   'P 1'
#
loop_
_entity.id
_entity.type
_entity.pdbx_description
1 polymer ?
#
loop_
_entity_poly.entity_id
_entity_poly.type
_entity_poly.pdbx_seq_one_letter_code
_entity_poly.pdbx_strand_id
1 'polypeptide(L)'
;MHTVAIKRDVYEEYPWIARNLMTAFEEARDRSVARLTGVTASQIPVPWGYVNAERTAETVFGNNGVWPYGIEASRTTIEAFLQYCDEQGVTHRKLAPEDLYAPEAMTEFVI
;
A
#
# COMPACT_ATOMS: atom_id res chain seq x y z
N MET A 1 -5.72 0.87 -6.74
CA MET A 1 -5.29 1.67 -5.58
C MET A 1 -6.18 1.29 -4.42
N HIS A 2 -5.62 0.79 -3.32
CA HIS A 2 -6.36 0.42 -2.12
C HIS A 2 -5.76 1.17 -0.94
N THR A 3 -6.59 1.53 0.05
CA THR A 3 -6.15 2.22 1.26
C THR A 3 -6.81 1.58 2.47
N VAL A 4 -6.17 1.69 3.63
CA VAL A 4 -6.74 1.28 4.92
C VAL A 4 -7.18 2.54 5.65
N ALA A 5 -8.46 2.58 6.03
CA ALA A 5 -9.01 3.69 6.80
C ALA A 5 -9.10 3.30 8.28
N ILE A 6 -8.76 4.26 9.14
CA ILE A 6 -8.88 4.14 10.59
C ILE A 6 -9.98 5.10 11.04
N LYS A 7 -10.85 4.63 11.93
CA LYS A 7 -11.89 5.49 12.50
C LYS A 7 -11.22 6.63 13.30
N ARG A 8 -11.67 7.86 13.07
CA ARG A 8 -10.99 9.08 13.57
C ARG A 8 -10.84 9.12 15.09
N ASP A 9 -11.89 8.75 15.83
CA ASP A 9 -11.89 8.70 17.29
C ASP A 9 -10.84 7.71 17.82
N VAL A 10 -10.73 6.53 17.22
CA VAL A 10 -9.72 5.52 17.60
C VAL A 10 -8.31 6.02 17.30
N TYR A 11 -8.09 6.69 16.17
CA TYR A 11 -6.79 7.24 15.83
C TYR A 11 -6.38 8.40 16.76
N GLU A 12 -7.31 9.29 17.10
CA GLU A 12 -7.05 10.41 18.02
C GLU A 12 -6.73 9.91 19.44
N GLU A 13 -7.35 8.82 19.88
CA GLU A 13 -7.04 8.18 21.17
C GLU A 13 -5.72 7.41 21.13
N TYR A 14 -5.40 6.77 20.00
CA TYR A 14 -4.24 5.88 19.85
C TYR A 14 -3.42 6.14 18.57
N PRO A 15 -2.72 7.28 18.41
CA PRO A 15 -2.08 7.64 17.14
C PRO A 15 -1.06 6.62 16.60
N TRP A 16 -0.38 5.89 17.50
CA TRP A 16 0.61 4.86 17.15
C TRP A 16 0.04 3.69 16.37
N ILE A 17 -1.29 3.48 16.37
CA ILE A 17 -1.91 2.38 15.63
C ILE A 17 -1.67 2.49 14.13
N ALA A 18 -1.48 3.70 13.59
CA ALA A 18 -1.19 3.91 12.18
C ALA A 18 0.13 3.23 11.78
N ARG A 19 1.21 3.45 12.54
CA ARG A 19 2.50 2.77 12.32
C ARG A 19 2.44 1.27 12.61
N ASN A 20 1.72 0.87 13.65
CA ASN A 20 1.57 -0.55 14.00
C ASN A 20 0.87 -1.33 12.88
N LEU A 21 -0.22 -0.78 12.33
CA LEU A 21 -0.93 -1.37 11.21
C LEU A 21 -0.05 -1.41 9.96
N MET A 22 0.70 -0.33 9.67
CA MET A 22 1.63 -0.30 8.54
C MET A 22 2.64 -1.46 8.65
N THR A 23 3.29 -1.58 9.80
CA THR A 23 4.28 -2.65 10.08
C THR A 23 3.66 -4.05 9.96
N ALA A 24 2.48 -4.26 10.56
CA ALA A 24 1.80 -5.55 10.51
C ALA A 24 1.38 -5.94 9.08
N PHE A 25 0.94 -4.97 8.27
CA PHE A 25 0.53 -5.24 6.89
C PHE A 25 1.73 -5.43 5.96
N GLU A 26 2.84 -4.71 6.15
CA GLU A 26 4.10 -4.98 5.44
C GLU A 26 4.56 -6.41 5.68
N GLU A 27 4.60 -6.85 6.94
CA GLU A 27 4.97 -8.22 7.27
C GLU A 27 3.98 -9.25 6.69
N ALA A 28 2.68 -8.97 6.76
CA ALA A 28 1.66 -9.85 6.19
C ALA A 28 1.80 -9.97 4.66
N ARG A 29 2.04 -8.85 3.96
CA ARG A 29 2.30 -8.80 2.53
C ARG A 29 3.53 -9.63 2.18
N ASP A 30 4.65 -9.41 2.86
CA ASP A 30 5.91 -10.09 2.53
C ASP A 30 5.79 -11.61 2.70
N ARG A 31 5.15 -12.05 3.79
CA ARG A 31 4.84 -13.47 4.01
C ARG A 31 3.88 -14.01 2.94
N SER A 32 2.93 -13.20 2.46
CA SER A 32 2.02 -13.58 1.37
C SER A 32 2.74 -13.72 0.03
N VAL A 33 3.62 -12.76 -0.30
CA VAL A 33 4.44 -12.78 -1.51
C VAL A 33 5.35 -14.00 -1.52
N ALA A 34 6.02 -14.31 -0.41
CA ALA A 34 6.88 -15.49 -0.29
C ALA A 34 6.12 -16.81 -0.53
N ARG A 35 4.85 -16.90 -0.10
CA ARG A 35 4.00 -18.07 -0.37
C ARG A 35 3.58 -18.13 -1.84
N LEU A 36 3.28 -16.98 -2.42
CA LEU A 36 2.83 -16.86 -3.79
C LEU A 36 3.92 -17.25 -4.81
N THR A 37 5.18 -16.91 -4.52
CA THR A 37 6.34 -17.23 -5.36
C THR A 37 6.91 -18.64 -5.08
N GLY A 38 6.35 -19.38 -4.11
CA GLY A 38 6.75 -20.74 -3.82
C GLY A 38 6.45 -21.71 -4.97
N VAL A 39 7.49 -22.38 -5.48
CA VAL A 39 7.38 -23.30 -6.64
C VAL A 39 6.90 -24.71 -6.24
N THR A 40 7.11 -25.10 -4.98
CA THR A 40 6.93 -26.49 -4.53
C THR A 40 5.49 -26.85 -4.15
N ALA A 41 4.72 -25.89 -3.62
CA ALA A 41 3.34 -26.09 -3.21
C ALA A 41 2.51 -24.84 -3.52
N SER A 42 1.60 -24.95 -4.49
CA SER A 42 0.72 -23.83 -4.84
C SER A 42 -0.23 -23.52 -3.68
N GLN A 43 -0.21 -22.27 -3.23
CA GLN A 43 -1.04 -21.78 -2.12
C GLN A 43 -2.37 -21.16 -2.60
N ILE A 44 -2.48 -20.94 -3.91
CA ILE A 44 -3.68 -20.40 -4.55
C ILE A 44 -4.11 -21.31 -5.72
N PRO A 45 -5.42 -21.40 -6.04
CA PRO A 45 -5.92 -22.22 -7.12
C PRO A 45 -5.74 -21.53 -8.49
N VAL A 46 -4.52 -21.06 -8.77
CA VAL A 46 -4.13 -20.42 -10.03
C VAL A 46 -2.99 -21.22 -10.66
N PRO A 47 -3.19 -21.81 -11.86
CA PRO A 47 -2.13 -22.51 -12.57
C PRO A 47 -0.89 -21.64 -12.77
N TRP A 48 0.29 -22.21 -12.48
CA TRP A 48 1.58 -21.52 -12.57
C TRP A 48 1.62 -20.19 -11.80
N GLY A 49 0.98 -20.14 -10.62
CA GLY A 49 0.89 -18.94 -9.78
C GLY A 49 2.22 -18.25 -9.53
N TYR A 50 3.29 -19.01 -9.28
CA TYR A 50 4.64 -18.47 -9.07
C TYR A 50 5.19 -17.72 -10.31
N VAL A 51 5.05 -18.30 -11.51
CA VAL A 51 5.47 -17.65 -12.78
C VAL A 51 4.64 -16.39 -13.02
N ASN A 52 3.33 -16.47 -12.78
CA ASN A 52 2.45 -15.32 -12.95
C ASN A 52 2.82 -14.21 -11.97
N ALA A 53 3.16 -14.55 -10.73
CA ALA A 53 3.55 -13.58 -9.71
C ALA A 53 4.86 -12.88 -10.07
N GLU A 54 5.90 -13.62 -10.49
CA GLU A 54 7.16 -13.05 -10.96
C GLU A 54 6.94 -12.13 -12.18
N ARG A 55 6.22 -12.61 -13.20
CA ARG A 55 5.91 -11.81 -14.38
C ARG A 55 5.11 -10.55 -14.04
N THR A 56 4.15 -10.65 -13.14
CA THR A 56 3.35 -9.50 -12.69
C THR A 56 4.20 -8.52 -11.89
N ALA A 57 5.11 -9.01 -11.04
CA ALA A 57 6.09 -8.18 -10.34
C ALA A 57 6.88 -7.32 -11.34
N GLU A 58 7.46 -7.94 -12.36
CA GLU A 58 8.28 -7.27 -13.37
C GLU A 58 7.47 -6.29 -14.23
N THR A 59 6.30 -6.69 -14.71
CA THR A 59 5.55 -5.93 -15.72
C THR A 59 4.63 -4.87 -15.12
N VAL A 60 4.10 -5.07 -13.91
CA VAL A 60 3.12 -4.17 -13.29
C VAL A 60 3.76 -3.31 -12.21
N PHE A 61 4.62 -3.88 -11.37
CA PHE A 61 5.16 -3.19 -10.20
C PHE A 61 6.61 -2.71 -10.39
N GLY A 62 7.32 -3.23 -11.39
CA GLY A 62 8.69 -2.84 -11.72
C GLY A 62 9.65 -3.04 -10.54
N ASN A 63 10.53 -2.07 -10.33
CA ASN A 63 11.60 -2.16 -9.31
C ASN A 63 11.12 -1.92 -7.87
N ASN A 64 9.83 -1.59 -7.66
CA ASN A 64 9.31 -1.23 -6.34
C ASN A 64 8.85 -2.45 -5.51
N GLY A 65 9.08 -3.66 -6.01
CA GLY A 65 8.61 -4.90 -5.39
C GLY A 65 7.11 -5.13 -5.57
N VAL A 66 6.62 -6.31 -5.21
CA VAL A 66 5.21 -6.68 -5.43
C VAL A 66 4.32 -6.00 -4.39
N TRP A 67 3.31 -5.25 -4.84
CA TRP A 67 2.40 -4.46 -3.99
C TRP A 67 3.14 -3.47 -3.07
N PRO A 68 3.79 -2.43 -3.63
CA PRO A 68 4.48 -1.43 -2.84
C PRO A 68 3.50 -0.70 -1.90
N TYR A 69 3.90 -0.56 -0.63
CA TYR A 69 3.14 0.16 0.38
C TYR A 69 3.80 1.51 0.69
N GLY A 70 3.04 2.40 1.34
CA GLY A 70 3.50 3.74 1.68
C GLY A 70 3.22 4.78 0.60
N ILE A 71 3.41 6.05 0.99
CA ILE A 71 3.11 7.20 0.13
C ILE A 71 4.14 7.32 -0.99
N GLU A 72 5.43 7.29 -0.68
CA GLU A 72 6.48 7.54 -1.68
C GLU A 72 6.43 6.58 -2.85
N ALA A 73 6.29 5.27 -2.57
CA ALA A 73 6.23 4.26 -3.61
C ALA A 73 4.97 4.37 -4.50
N SER A 74 3.93 5.07 -4.03
CA SER A 74 2.66 5.31 -4.74
C SER A 74 2.40 6.78 -5.06
N ARG A 75 3.38 7.68 -4.83
CA ARG A 75 3.19 9.14 -4.82
C ARG A 75 2.63 9.64 -6.14
N THR A 76 3.26 9.25 -7.24
CA THR A 76 2.82 9.60 -8.60
C THR A 76 1.36 9.22 -8.84
N THR A 77 0.92 8.06 -8.36
CA THR A 77 -0.46 7.60 -8.53
C THR A 77 -1.43 8.37 -7.65
N ILE A 78 -1.06 8.65 -6.39
CA ILE A 78 -1.90 9.42 -5.45
C ILE A 78 -2.03 10.87 -5.92
N GLU A 79 -0.94 11.50 -6.35
CA GLU A 79 -0.94 12.87 -6.88
C GLU A 79 -1.80 12.99 -8.14
N ALA A 80 -1.69 12.04 -9.07
CA ALA A 80 -2.57 12.00 -10.24
C ALA A 80 -4.05 11.83 -9.85
N PHE A 81 -4.35 10.94 -8.90
CA PHE A 81 -5.70 10.75 -8.40
C PHE A 81 -6.27 12.05 -7.79
N LEU A 82 -5.50 12.70 -6.91
CA LEU A 82 -5.92 13.95 -6.26
C LEU A 82 -6.05 15.11 -7.26
N GLN A 83 -5.19 15.16 -8.28
CA GLN A 83 -5.30 16.13 -9.38
C GLN A 83 -6.65 15.97 -10.10
N TYR A 84 -7.02 14.75 -10.48
CA TYR A 84 -8.30 14.51 -11.14
C TYR A 84 -9.50 14.75 -10.22
N CYS A 85 -9.40 14.45 -8.93
CA CYS A 85 -10.44 14.80 -7.96
C CYS A 85 -10.70 16.30 -7.90
N ASP A 86 -9.66 17.12 -7.94
CA ASP A 86 -9.76 18.58 -7.94
C ASP A 86 -10.37 19.09 -9.26
N GLU A 87 -9.84 18.64 -10.40
CA GLU A 87 -10.34 19.01 -11.74
C GLU A 87 -11.81 18.64 -11.96
N GLN A 88 -12.28 17.55 -11.36
CA GLN A 88 -13.65 17.07 -11.47
C GLN A 88 -14.58 17.60 -10.37
N GLY A 89 -14.08 18.41 -9.44
CA GLY A 89 -14.88 18.97 -8.35
C GLY A 89 -15.34 17.95 -7.31
N VAL A 90 -14.65 16.81 -7.19
CA VAL A 90 -14.89 15.82 -6.13
C VAL A 90 -14.43 16.37 -4.78
N THR A 91 -13.35 17.15 -4.76
CA THR A 91 -12.82 17.80 -3.57
C THR A 91 -13.11 19.31 -3.59
N HIS A 92 -13.31 19.90 -2.41
CA HIS A 92 -13.55 21.35 -2.26
C HIS A 92 -12.30 22.20 -2.51
N ARG A 93 -11.12 21.58 -2.47
CA ARG A 93 -9.80 22.16 -2.75
C ARG A 93 -8.88 21.07 -3.28
N LYS A 94 -7.78 21.47 -3.90
CA LYS A 94 -6.67 20.56 -4.21
C LYS A 94 -6.04 20.04 -2.91
N LEU A 95 -6.01 18.72 -2.77
CA LEU A 95 -5.37 18.02 -1.66
C LEU A 95 -3.98 17.52 -2.07
N ALA A 96 -3.08 17.41 -1.11
CA ALA A 96 -1.80 16.72 -1.24
C ALA A 96 -1.87 15.33 -0.57
N PRO A 97 -1.00 14.37 -0.91
CA PRO A 97 -0.94 13.08 -0.23
C PRO A 97 -0.86 13.21 1.30
N GLU A 98 -0.13 14.20 1.80
CA GLU A 98 0.07 14.48 3.22
C GLU A 98 -1.20 14.96 3.92
N ASP A 99 -2.20 15.46 3.17
CA ASP A 99 -3.52 15.81 3.72
C ASP A 99 -4.36 14.55 4.05
N LEU A 100 -4.05 13.39 3.46
CA LEU A 100 -4.89 12.19 3.51
C LEU A 100 -4.45 11.17 4.57
N TYR A 101 -3.15 11.05 4.81
CA TYR A 101 -2.58 9.95 5.59
C TYR A 101 -2.04 10.44 6.94
N ALA A 102 -2.07 9.56 7.94
CA ALA A 102 -1.51 9.84 9.26
C ALA A 102 0.03 9.96 9.19
N PRO A 103 0.65 10.96 9.85
CA PRO A 103 2.09 11.18 9.83
C PRO A 103 2.90 9.99 10.37
N GLU A 104 2.36 9.25 11.37
CA GLU A 104 3.01 8.07 11.94
C GLU A 104 3.12 6.92 10.92
N ALA A 105 2.21 6.86 9.93
CA ALA A 105 2.30 5.87 8.86
C ALA A 105 3.36 6.23 7.79
N MET A 106 3.87 7.46 7.81
CA MET A 106 4.86 7.95 6.83
C MET A 106 6.30 7.76 7.29
N THR A 107 6.52 7.40 8.56
CA THR A 107 7.87 7.31 9.14
C THR A 107 8.26 5.84 9.35
N GLU A 108 9.50 5.49 9.00
CA GLU A 108 10.13 4.23 9.40
C GLU A 108 11.03 4.47 10.60
N PHE A 109 10.76 3.79 11.71
CA PHE A 109 11.67 3.74 12.85
C PHE A 109 12.26 2.35 12.91
N VAL A 110 13.59 2.24 12.75
CA VAL A 110 14.32 1.03 13.08
C VAL A 110 14.56 1.07 14.59
N ILE A 111 13.98 0.12 15.33
CA ILE A 111 14.30 -0.12 16.75
C ILE A 111 15.54 -1.00 16.82
#